data_AF-A0A0Q0VQM1-F1
#
_entry.id   AF-A0A0Q0VQM1-F1
#
_cell.length_a   1.000
_cell.length_b   1.000
_cell.length_c   1.000
_cell.angle_alpha   90.00
_cell.angle_beta   90.00
_cell.angle_gamma   90.00
#
_symmetry.space_group_name_H-M   'P 1'
#
loop_
_entity.id
_entity.type
_entity.pdbx_description
1 polymer ?
#
loop_
_entity_poly.entity_id
_entity_poly.type
_entity_poly.pdbx_seq_one_letter_code
_entity_poly.pdbx_strand_id
1 'polypeptide(L)'
;MNEILYYYFIFQVILAFGIVIVGGTVEGYGYGLSLGTNWPYTRDMPVKAKAGDPEVWHRILATLLGINAVIMVILVPRALEITGLILVIITALLGMATLYTLAGKAPALVQGLHDILAYSTGITYLLIVTGLYGNELQLIEHNIPLYFFFFVIFMGGMTTGQRGYQRPIGYFRFPKTKSQWIWSIHGIAVLLFLFSLSFFYYRYSIALIIIAVQIIVGIIVFVSVNKSASRPGAIVPIHQLFTIFILMSIIFQLTLF
;
A
#
# COMPACT_ATOMS: atom_id res chain seq x y z
N MET A 1 -1.39 3.45 -28.28
CA MET A 1 -1.27 4.63 -27.40
C MET A 1 -0.13 5.47 -27.93
N ASN A 2 -0.26 6.80 -28.03
CA ASN A 2 0.87 7.63 -28.47
C ASN A 2 1.94 7.69 -27.36
N GLU A 3 3.17 8.05 -27.72
CA GLU A 3 4.32 7.99 -26.79
C GLU A 3 4.14 8.89 -25.57
N ILE A 4 3.59 10.10 -25.76
CA ILE A 4 3.36 11.06 -24.68
C ILE A 4 2.40 10.48 -23.64
N LEU A 5 1.27 9.90 -24.07
CA LEU A 5 0.32 9.26 -23.17
C LEU A 5 0.96 8.05 -22.47
N TYR A 6 1.75 7.25 -23.17
CA TYR A 6 2.46 6.11 -22.57
C TYR A 6 3.34 6.54 -21.40
N TYR A 7 4.19 7.56 -21.58
CA TYR A 7 5.02 8.09 -20.50
C TYR A 7 4.20 8.71 -19.37
N TYR A 8 3.06 9.33 -19.70
CA TYR A 8 2.15 9.89 -18.70
C TYR A 8 1.51 8.79 -17.83
N PHE A 9 1.14 7.64 -18.41
CA PHE A 9 0.66 6.48 -17.65
C PHE A 9 1.76 5.81 -16.83
N ILE A 10 3.00 5.72 -17.34
CA ILE A 10 4.14 5.27 -16.54
C ILE A 10 4.32 6.18 -15.32
N PHE A 11 4.23 7.49 -15.52
CA PHE A 11 4.33 8.45 -14.41
C PHE A 11 3.25 8.21 -13.36
N GLN A 12 2.01 7.89 -13.75
CA GLN A 12 0.96 7.52 -12.79
C GLN A 12 1.25 6.22 -12.04
N VAL A 13 1.80 5.20 -12.70
CA VAL A 13 2.21 3.97 -12.02
C VAL A 13 3.27 4.27 -10.96
N ILE A 14 4.27 5.08 -11.32
CA ILE A 14 5.34 5.49 -10.40
C ILE A 14 4.76 6.31 -9.25
N LEU A 15 3.86 7.25 -9.51
CA LEU A 15 3.21 8.03 -8.46
C LEU A 15 2.36 7.15 -7.54
N ALA A 16 1.51 6.29 -8.08
CA ALA A 16 0.61 5.44 -7.30
C ALA A 16 1.40 4.51 -6.34
N PHE A 17 2.39 3.78 -6.85
CA PHE A 17 3.23 2.92 -6.00
C PHE A 17 4.21 3.72 -5.14
N GLY A 18 4.70 4.86 -5.63
CA GLY A 18 5.57 5.77 -4.87
C GLY A 18 4.86 6.32 -3.63
N ILE A 19 3.58 6.69 -3.74
CA ILE A 19 2.77 7.17 -2.63
C ILE A 19 2.60 6.10 -1.55
N VAL A 20 2.49 4.82 -1.90
CA VAL A 20 2.46 3.72 -0.90
C VAL A 20 3.74 3.69 -0.07
N ILE A 21 4.92 3.86 -0.69
CA ILE A 21 6.20 3.93 0.01
C ILE A 21 6.30 5.21 0.86
N VAL A 22 5.84 6.35 0.34
CA VAL A 22 5.80 7.61 1.10
C VAL A 22 4.84 7.48 2.28
N GLY A 23 3.69 6.80 2.15
CA GLY A 23 2.79 6.49 3.26
C GLY A 23 3.46 5.62 4.32
N GLY A 24 4.24 4.63 3.90
CA GLY A 24 5.12 3.88 4.80
C GLY A 24 6.16 4.76 5.50
N THR A 25 6.67 5.79 4.83
CA THR A 25 7.61 6.78 5.41
C THR A 25 6.91 7.67 6.45
N VAL A 26 5.69 8.14 6.14
CA VAL A 26 4.81 8.84 7.09
C VAL A 26 4.62 8.01 8.35
N GLU A 27 4.38 6.70 8.17
CA GLU A 27 4.22 5.80 9.29
C GLU A 27 5.52 5.57 10.07
N GLY A 28 6.60 5.23 9.35
CA GLY A 28 7.90 4.91 9.89
C GLY A 28 8.48 6.01 10.78
N TYR A 29 8.30 7.26 10.38
CA TYR A 29 8.85 8.41 11.09
C TYR A 29 7.84 9.12 12.03
N GLY A 30 6.61 8.60 12.14
CA GLY A 30 5.61 9.09 13.09
C GLY A 30 4.95 10.40 12.68
N TYR A 31 4.80 10.63 11.39
CA TYR A 31 4.27 11.87 10.83
C TYR A 31 2.79 11.80 10.47
N GLY A 32 2.08 10.67 10.54
CA GLY A 32 0.71 10.60 10.01
C GLY A 32 -0.38 11.33 10.82
N LEU A 33 0.03 12.23 11.71
CA LEU A 33 -0.80 13.24 12.37
C LEU A 33 -0.04 14.58 12.52
N SER A 34 1.02 14.83 11.75
CA SER A 34 1.80 16.08 11.81
C SER A 34 0.99 17.30 11.36
N LEU A 35 -0.02 17.07 10.52
CA LEU A 35 -1.02 18.07 10.11
C LEU A 35 -2.38 17.86 10.82
N GLY A 36 -2.45 16.90 11.74
CA GLY A 36 -3.67 16.44 12.39
C GLY A 36 -4.66 15.78 11.42
N THR A 37 -5.91 15.64 11.86
CA THR A 37 -7.00 15.07 11.05
C THR A 37 -7.66 16.10 10.12
N ASN A 38 -7.10 17.30 10.01
CA ASN A 38 -7.64 18.36 9.17
C ASN A 38 -7.43 18.03 7.68
N TRP A 39 -8.52 18.02 6.91
CA TRP A 39 -8.48 17.83 5.47
C TRP A 39 -9.52 18.71 4.75
N PRO A 40 -9.13 19.45 3.69
CA PRO A 40 -7.76 19.69 3.25
C PRO A 40 -7.05 20.65 4.22
N TYR A 41 -5.83 20.30 4.64
CA TYR A 41 -4.95 21.22 5.35
C TYR A 41 -4.03 21.87 4.33
N THR A 42 -3.95 23.20 4.28
CA THR A 42 -3.13 23.92 3.29
C THR A 42 -2.17 24.93 3.90
N ARG A 43 -2.35 25.26 5.18
CA ARG A 43 -1.54 26.26 5.90
C ARG A 43 -0.10 25.75 6.09
N ASP A 44 0.90 26.58 5.80
CA ASP A 44 2.33 26.28 6.01
C ASP A 44 2.87 24.99 5.31
N MET A 45 2.09 24.35 4.42
CA MET A 45 2.52 23.19 3.66
C MET A 45 3.84 23.43 2.90
N PRO A 46 4.05 24.57 2.22
CA PRO A 46 5.33 24.82 1.53
C PRO A 46 6.53 24.82 2.48
N VAL A 47 6.37 25.34 3.70
CA VAL A 47 7.43 25.38 4.72
C VAL A 47 7.72 23.97 5.23
N LYS A 48 6.67 23.21 5.57
CA LYS A 48 6.80 21.83 6.05
C LYS A 48 7.34 20.87 4.98
N ALA A 49 6.95 21.07 3.72
CA ALA A 49 7.50 20.32 2.58
C ALA A 49 9.01 20.56 2.42
N LYS A 50 9.45 21.82 2.51
CA LYS A 50 10.88 22.18 2.51
C LYS A 50 11.64 21.57 3.69
N ALA A 51 10.97 21.43 4.83
CA ALA A 51 11.52 20.75 6.00
C ALA A 51 11.52 19.21 5.89
N GLY A 52 11.02 18.65 4.78
CA GLY A 52 11.02 17.22 4.53
C GLY A 52 9.91 16.45 5.25
N ASP A 53 8.81 17.11 5.65
CA ASP A 53 7.67 16.44 6.29
C ASP A 53 7.04 15.42 5.30
N PRO A 54 7.15 14.11 5.55
CA PRO A 54 6.66 13.09 4.64
C PRO A 54 5.13 13.10 4.54
N GLU A 55 4.40 13.58 5.56
CA GLU A 55 2.94 13.68 5.48
C GLU A 55 2.55 14.72 4.42
N VAL A 56 3.22 15.86 4.40
CA VAL A 56 2.99 16.89 3.38
C VAL A 56 3.31 16.37 1.99
N TRP A 57 4.45 15.70 1.81
CA TRP A 57 4.81 15.09 0.54
C TRP A 57 3.80 14.03 0.09
N HIS A 58 3.31 13.19 1.00
CA HIS A 58 2.25 12.23 0.70
C HIS A 58 0.99 12.91 0.14
N ARG A 59 0.55 14.00 0.78
CA ARG A 59 -0.64 14.75 0.36
C ARG A 59 -0.45 15.45 -0.98
N ILE A 60 0.73 16.02 -1.23
CA ILE A 60 1.07 16.66 -2.52
C ILE A 60 1.05 15.62 -3.65
N LEU A 61 1.71 14.49 -3.45
CA LEU A 61 1.77 13.42 -4.46
C LEU A 61 0.38 12.82 -4.73
N ALA A 62 -0.43 12.59 -3.69
CA ALA A 62 -1.82 12.15 -3.85
C ALA A 62 -2.68 13.14 -4.64
N THR A 63 -2.49 14.44 -4.41
CA THR A 63 -3.17 15.49 -5.18
C THR A 63 -2.73 15.47 -6.65
N LEU A 64 -1.43 15.32 -6.90
CA LEU A 64 -0.89 15.22 -8.25
C LEU A 64 -1.43 13.98 -8.99
N LEU A 65 -1.45 12.83 -8.33
CA LEU A 65 -2.05 11.59 -8.85
C LEU A 65 -3.51 11.82 -9.25
N GLY A 66 -4.31 12.51 -8.42
CA GLY A 66 -5.71 12.83 -8.69
C GLY A 66 -5.93 13.81 -9.85
N ILE A 67 -5.14 14.89 -9.92
CA ILE A 67 -5.19 15.83 -11.04
C ILE A 67 -4.87 15.10 -12.35
N ASN A 68 -3.81 14.29 -12.35
CA ASN A 68 -3.42 13.52 -13.52
C ASN A 68 -4.49 12.47 -13.90
N ALA A 69 -5.18 11.86 -12.93
CA ALA A 69 -6.27 10.92 -13.19
C ALA A 69 -7.44 11.60 -13.93
N VAL A 70 -7.80 12.81 -13.51
CA VAL A 70 -8.83 13.63 -14.20
C VAL A 70 -8.39 13.96 -15.63
N ILE A 71 -7.14 14.41 -15.82
CA ILE A 71 -6.59 14.70 -17.15
C ILE A 71 -6.67 13.46 -18.04
N MET A 72 -6.31 12.29 -17.54
CA MET A 72 -6.36 11.04 -18.30
C MET A 72 -7.77 10.67 -18.74
N VAL A 73 -8.77 10.79 -17.86
CA VAL A 73 -10.16 10.52 -18.22
C VAL A 73 -10.64 11.51 -19.28
N ILE A 74 -10.26 12.78 -19.20
CA ILE A 74 -10.61 13.79 -20.22
C ILE A 74 -10.00 13.44 -21.58
N LEU A 75 -8.72 13.02 -21.60
CA LEU A 75 -8.00 12.72 -22.84
C LEU A 75 -8.38 11.37 -23.44
N VAL A 76 -8.63 10.36 -22.60
CA VAL A 76 -8.83 8.96 -22.98
C VAL A 76 -9.88 8.30 -22.07
N PRO A 77 -11.19 8.58 -22.25
CA PRO A 77 -12.25 8.12 -21.37
C PRO A 77 -12.62 6.64 -21.60
N ARG A 78 -11.70 5.71 -21.30
CA ARG A 78 -11.99 4.26 -21.35
C ARG A 78 -12.15 3.70 -19.95
N ALA A 79 -12.55 2.42 -19.89
CA ALA A 79 -12.96 1.77 -18.64
C ALA A 79 -11.87 1.80 -17.55
N LEU A 80 -10.60 1.56 -17.90
CA LEU A 80 -9.50 1.56 -16.93
C LEU A 80 -9.17 2.96 -16.41
N GLU A 81 -9.21 3.99 -17.26
CA GLU A 81 -8.96 5.37 -16.86
C GLU A 81 -10.06 5.87 -15.90
N ILE A 82 -11.33 5.56 -16.22
CA ILE A 82 -12.47 5.86 -15.35
C ILE A 82 -12.34 5.10 -14.02
N THR A 83 -12.00 3.81 -14.07
CA THR A 83 -11.77 2.99 -12.88
C THR A 83 -10.64 3.57 -12.04
N GLY A 84 -9.53 3.98 -12.65
CA GLY A 84 -8.40 4.60 -11.98
C GLY A 84 -8.79 5.89 -11.26
N LEU A 85 -9.59 6.74 -11.90
CA LEU A 85 -10.12 7.95 -11.26
C LEU A 85 -11.03 7.62 -10.06
N ILE A 86 -11.95 6.66 -10.21
CA ILE A 86 -12.83 6.20 -9.12
C ILE A 86 -11.99 5.68 -7.95
N LEU A 87 -11.00 4.82 -8.21
CA LEU A 87 -10.12 4.27 -7.20
C LEU A 87 -9.32 5.36 -6.48
N VAL A 88 -8.79 6.36 -7.21
CA VAL A 88 -8.09 7.50 -6.58
C VAL A 88 -9.03 8.28 -5.66
N ILE A 89 -10.27 8.56 -6.10
CA ILE A 89 -11.25 9.27 -5.28
C ILE A 89 -11.55 8.48 -3.99
N ILE A 90 -11.88 7.20 -4.09
CA ILE A 90 -12.23 6.38 -2.92
C ILE A 90 -11.00 6.21 -2.01
N THR A 91 -9.81 6.00 -2.57
CA THR A 91 -8.55 5.92 -1.80
C THR A 91 -8.30 7.21 -1.03
N ALA A 92 -8.50 8.39 -1.65
CA ALA A 92 -8.33 9.67 -0.97
C ALA A 92 -9.35 9.87 0.17
N LEU A 93 -10.62 9.45 -0.04
CA LEU A 93 -11.65 9.49 1.00
C LEU A 93 -11.31 8.57 2.18
N LEU A 94 -10.85 7.34 1.90
CA LEU A 94 -10.38 6.43 2.94
C LEU A 94 -9.08 6.92 3.59
N GLY A 95 -8.20 7.61 2.86
CA GLY A 95 -6.98 8.18 3.39
C GLY A 95 -7.27 9.22 4.48
N MET A 96 -8.31 10.05 4.28
CA MET A 96 -8.82 10.90 5.36
C MET A 96 -9.35 10.09 6.54
N ALA A 97 -10.17 9.06 6.29
CA ALA A 97 -10.74 8.22 7.35
C ALA A 97 -9.65 7.42 8.10
N THR A 98 -8.55 7.10 7.43
CA THR A 98 -7.34 6.49 7.99
C THR A 98 -6.71 7.38 9.06
N LEU A 99 -6.70 8.71 8.90
CA LEU A 99 -6.21 9.62 9.95
C LEU A 99 -7.00 9.45 11.25
N TYR A 100 -8.32 9.25 11.15
CA TYR A 100 -9.17 8.95 12.31
C TYR A 100 -8.87 7.57 12.90
N THR A 101 -8.58 6.57 12.06
CA THR A 101 -8.19 5.24 12.51
C THR A 101 -6.89 5.30 13.31
N LEU A 102 -5.89 6.00 12.78
CA LEU A 102 -4.58 6.17 13.40
C LEU A 102 -4.64 7.01 14.68
N ALA A 103 -5.62 7.91 14.80
CA ALA A 103 -5.96 8.63 16.03
C ALA A 103 -6.82 7.80 17.02
N GLY A 104 -7.17 6.55 16.69
CA GLY A 104 -7.99 5.68 17.53
C GLY A 104 -9.49 6.01 17.56
N LYS A 105 -9.98 6.78 16.57
CA LYS A 105 -11.37 7.26 16.44
C LYS A 105 -12.20 6.48 15.42
N ALA A 106 -11.59 5.61 14.62
CA ALA A 106 -12.24 4.80 13.60
C ALA A 106 -11.67 3.36 13.60
N PRO A 107 -12.40 2.37 13.07
CA PRO A 107 -11.97 0.98 13.12
C PRO A 107 -10.79 0.69 12.18
N ALA A 108 -9.92 -0.24 12.58
CA ALA A 108 -8.75 -0.70 11.82
C ALA A 108 -9.07 -1.19 10.40
N LEU A 109 -10.31 -1.62 10.17
CA LEU A 109 -10.84 -2.01 8.86
C LEU A 109 -10.60 -0.94 7.79
N VAL A 110 -10.75 0.34 8.15
CA VAL A 110 -10.59 1.46 7.22
C VAL A 110 -9.16 1.52 6.65
N GLN A 111 -8.15 1.31 7.51
CA GLN A 111 -6.75 1.25 7.07
C GLN A 111 -6.51 0.07 6.12
N GLY A 112 -7.04 -1.11 6.44
CA GLY A 112 -6.92 -2.28 5.57
C GLY A 112 -7.54 -2.05 4.18
N LEU A 113 -8.73 -1.44 4.13
CA LEU A 113 -9.39 -1.10 2.87
C LEU A 113 -8.64 -0.03 2.08
N HIS A 114 -8.15 1.02 2.76
CA HIS A 114 -7.31 2.04 2.15
C HIS A 114 -6.09 1.42 1.45
N ASP A 115 -5.42 0.50 2.12
CA ASP A 115 -4.21 -0.13 1.58
C ASP A 115 -4.52 -0.99 0.36
N ILE A 116 -5.59 -1.81 0.37
CA ILE A 116 -6.04 -2.53 -0.83
C ILE A 116 -6.25 -1.56 -2.00
N LEU A 117 -7.00 -0.47 -1.78
CA LEU A 117 -7.34 0.47 -2.85
C LEU A 117 -6.12 1.22 -3.38
N ALA A 118 -5.12 1.50 -2.54
CA ALA A 118 -3.87 2.10 -2.97
C ALA A 118 -3.09 1.17 -3.93
N TYR A 119 -3.02 -0.13 -3.62
CA TYR A 119 -2.42 -1.12 -4.51
C TYR A 119 -3.25 -1.31 -5.80
N SER A 120 -4.58 -1.43 -5.69
CA SER A 120 -5.47 -1.50 -6.87
C SER A 120 -5.31 -0.29 -7.78
N THR A 121 -5.23 0.92 -7.22
CA THR A 121 -4.97 2.14 -8.01
C THR A 121 -3.68 2.00 -8.85
N GLY A 122 -2.59 1.54 -8.24
CA GLY A 122 -1.33 1.31 -8.95
C GLY A 122 -1.45 0.21 -10.02
N ILE A 123 -2.15 -0.88 -9.73
CA ILE A 123 -2.39 -1.98 -10.66
C ILE A 123 -3.24 -1.51 -11.85
N THR A 124 -4.31 -0.76 -11.63
CA THR A 124 -5.16 -0.23 -12.71
C THR A 124 -4.33 0.59 -13.71
N TYR A 125 -3.47 1.50 -13.25
CA TYR A 125 -2.60 2.25 -14.15
C TYR A 125 -1.54 1.35 -14.81
N LEU A 126 -1.03 0.34 -14.12
CA LEU A 126 -0.09 -0.62 -14.68
C LEU A 126 -0.73 -1.45 -15.81
N LEU A 127 -1.99 -1.84 -15.67
CA LEU A 127 -2.73 -2.54 -16.72
C LEU A 127 -2.91 -1.67 -17.97
N ILE A 128 -3.09 -0.36 -17.81
CA ILE A 128 -3.15 0.56 -18.97
C ILE A 128 -1.80 0.60 -19.71
N VAL A 129 -0.69 0.66 -18.99
CA VAL A 129 0.67 0.71 -19.58
C VAL A 129 1.01 -0.61 -20.26
N THR A 130 0.73 -1.73 -19.60
CA THR A 130 1.21 -3.05 -20.02
C THR A 130 0.27 -3.77 -20.99
N GLY A 131 -1.03 -3.48 -20.93
CA GLY A 131 -2.04 -4.17 -21.74
C GLY A 131 -2.20 -5.66 -21.41
N LEU A 132 -1.64 -6.15 -20.31
CA LEU A 132 -1.63 -7.59 -19.98
C LEU A 132 -3.03 -8.17 -19.74
N TYR A 133 -3.92 -7.39 -19.12
CA TYR A 133 -5.30 -7.79 -18.81
C TYR A 133 -6.23 -6.59 -19.02
N GLY A 134 -7.51 -6.86 -19.31
CA GLY A 134 -8.50 -5.81 -19.55
C GLY A 134 -8.97 -5.09 -18.28
N ASN A 135 -8.84 -5.73 -17.11
CA ASN A 135 -9.18 -5.17 -15.80
C ASN A 135 -8.55 -5.99 -14.66
N GLU A 136 -8.65 -5.47 -13.43
CA GLU A 136 -8.12 -6.13 -12.23
C GLU A 136 -8.78 -7.47 -11.91
N LEU A 137 -10.08 -7.63 -12.19
CA LEU A 137 -10.77 -8.90 -11.95
C LEU A 137 -10.16 -10.02 -12.81
N GLN A 138 -9.97 -9.76 -14.11
CA GLN A 138 -9.29 -10.69 -15.00
C GLN A 138 -7.87 -11.00 -14.53
N LEU A 139 -7.11 -9.97 -14.10
CA LEU A 139 -5.77 -10.16 -13.55
C LEU A 139 -5.80 -11.12 -12.34
N ILE A 140 -6.71 -10.92 -11.39
CA ILE A 140 -6.81 -11.72 -10.17
C ILE A 140 -7.26 -13.16 -10.47
N GLU A 141 -8.24 -13.34 -11.36
CA GLU A 141 -8.74 -14.66 -11.78
C GLU A 141 -7.63 -15.51 -12.42
N HIS A 142 -6.74 -14.89 -13.19
CA HIS A 142 -5.64 -15.59 -13.86
C HIS A 142 -4.40 -15.80 -12.98
N ASN A 143 -4.30 -15.08 -11.87
CA ASN A 143 -3.13 -15.10 -10.98
C ASN A 143 -3.58 -15.37 -9.53
N ILE A 144 -3.90 -16.63 -9.23
CA ILE A 144 -4.40 -17.09 -7.92
C ILE A 144 -3.64 -16.51 -6.70
N PRO A 145 -2.31 -16.37 -6.70
CA PRO A 145 -1.61 -15.75 -5.56
C PRO A 145 -2.08 -14.33 -5.22
N LEU A 146 -2.68 -13.59 -6.15
CA LEU A 146 -3.17 -12.23 -5.90
C LEU A 146 -4.34 -12.18 -4.91
N TYR A 147 -5.19 -13.21 -4.83
CA TYR A 147 -6.24 -13.27 -3.79
C TYR A 147 -5.64 -13.21 -2.39
N PHE A 148 -4.58 -14.00 -2.16
CA PHE A 148 -3.88 -14.04 -0.88
C PHE A 148 -3.03 -12.79 -0.66
N PHE A 149 -2.41 -12.26 -1.72
CA PHE A 149 -1.68 -10.99 -1.65
C PHE A 149 -2.60 -9.87 -1.11
N PHE A 150 -3.77 -9.65 -1.71
CA PHE A 150 -4.70 -8.61 -1.24
C PHE A 150 -5.18 -8.83 0.19
N PHE A 151 -5.38 -10.09 0.60
CA PHE A 151 -5.71 -10.40 1.99
C PHE A 151 -4.54 -10.09 2.95
N VAL A 152 -3.29 -10.32 2.53
CA VAL A 152 -2.09 -9.93 3.29
C VAL A 152 -2.00 -8.41 3.41
N ILE A 153 -2.22 -7.65 2.32
CA ILE A 153 -2.25 -6.18 2.33
C ILE A 153 -3.28 -5.67 3.33
N PHE A 154 -4.51 -6.18 3.22
CA PHE A 154 -5.61 -5.83 4.10
C PHE A 154 -5.27 -6.03 5.57
N MET A 155 -4.75 -7.20 5.92
CA MET A 155 -4.39 -7.54 7.29
C MET A 155 -3.17 -6.75 7.79
N GLY A 156 -2.25 -6.38 6.90
CA GLY A 156 -1.14 -5.47 7.20
C GLY A 156 -1.66 -4.09 7.58
N GLY A 157 -2.56 -3.53 6.77
CA GLY A 157 -3.24 -2.28 7.08
C GLY A 157 -4.04 -2.34 8.37
N MET A 158 -4.79 -3.41 8.60
CA MET A 158 -5.48 -3.60 9.88
C MET A 158 -4.51 -3.65 11.07
N THR A 159 -3.32 -4.23 10.91
CA THR A 159 -2.30 -4.26 11.96
C THR A 159 -1.87 -2.84 12.33
N THR A 160 -1.55 -2.01 11.34
CA THR A 160 -1.22 -0.59 11.52
C THR A 160 -2.39 0.21 12.09
N GLY A 161 -3.60 0.02 11.56
CA GLY A 161 -4.79 0.72 12.02
C GLY A 161 -5.18 0.38 13.45
N GLN A 162 -5.08 -0.89 13.85
CA GLN A 162 -5.46 -1.34 15.18
C GLN A 162 -4.53 -0.80 16.27
N ARG A 163 -3.22 -0.72 15.98
CA ARG A 163 -2.25 -0.14 16.91
C ARG A 163 -2.37 1.39 16.95
N GLY A 164 -2.65 2.02 15.81
CA GLY A 164 -2.49 3.47 15.63
C GLY A 164 -1.04 3.92 15.86
N TYR A 165 -0.80 5.23 15.81
CA TYR A 165 0.58 5.73 15.86
C TYR A 165 1.30 5.57 17.20
N GLN A 166 0.60 5.36 18.32
CA GLN A 166 1.24 5.54 19.62
C GLN A 166 1.29 4.27 20.48
N ARG A 167 0.80 3.14 19.97
CA ARG A 167 0.72 1.92 20.77
C ARG A 167 1.57 0.80 20.17
N PRO A 168 2.34 0.09 20.99
CA PRO A 168 2.99 -1.13 20.54
C PRO A 168 1.95 -2.24 20.32
N ILE A 169 2.33 -3.27 19.58
CA ILE A 169 1.54 -4.51 19.51
C ILE A 169 1.69 -5.29 20.84
N GLY A 170 2.85 -5.17 21.49
CA GLY A 170 3.30 -5.90 22.67
C GLY A 170 3.88 -7.26 22.30
N TYR A 171 5.05 -7.64 22.85
CA TYR A 171 5.59 -9.00 22.70
C TYR A 171 4.66 -10.04 23.31
N PHE A 172 4.50 -11.19 22.64
CA PHE A 172 3.60 -12.23 23.10
C PHE A 172 3.98 -13.62 22.59
N ARG A 173 3.58 -14.63 23.36
CA ARG A 173 3.58 -16.03 22.94
C ARG A 173 2.20 -16.48 22.44
N PHE A 174 1.15 -16.01 23.11
CA PHE A 174 -0.25 -16.22 22.72
C PHE A 174 -0.96 -14.87 22.70
N PRO A 175 -1.78 -14.59 21.67
CA PRO A 175 -2.42 -13.29 21.51
C PRO A 175 -3.47 -13.08 22.60
N LYS A 176 -3.35 -11.94 23.30
CA LYS A 176 -4.27 -11.52 24.38
C LYS A 176 -5.00 -10.22 24.06
N THR A 177 -4.42 -9.38 23.22
CA THR A 177 -5.00 -8.09 22.82
C THR A 177 -5.48 -8.13 21.37
N LYS A 178 -6.37 -7.18 20.99
CA LYS A 178 -6.83 -7.04 19.60
C LYS A 178 -5.67 -6.86 18.61
N SER A 179 -4.67 -6.05 18.96
CA SER A 179 -3.48 -5.83 18.12
C SER A 179 -2.68 -7.12 17.92
N GLN A 180 -2.53 -7.93 18.97
CA GLN A 180 -1.83 -9.22 18.88
C GLN A 180 -2.61 -10.22 18.01
N TRP A 181 -3.93 -10.29 18.18
CA TRP A 181 -4.78 -11.14 17.34
C TRP A 181 -4.71 -10.74 15.86
N ILE A 182 -4.84 -9.44 15.55
CA ILE A 182 -4.77 -8.95 14.17
C ILE A 182 -3.39 -9.24 13.56
N TRP A 183 -2.30 -9.02 14.30
CA TRP A 183 -0.96 -9.37 13.84
C TRP A 183 -0.80 -10.90 13.62
N SER A 184 -1.36 -11.74 14.50
CA SER A 184 -1.33 -13.19 14.33
C SER A 184 -2.09 -13.64 13.09
N ILE A 185 -3.27 -13.06 12.83
CA ILE A 185 -4.06 -13.34 11.62
C ILE A 185 -3.32 -12.85 10.38
N HIS A 186 -2.64 -11.70 10.44
CA HIS A 186 -1.75 -11.24 9.36
C HIS A 186 -0.62 -12.24 9.09
N GLY A 187 0.01 -12.78 10.13
CA GLY A 187 1.02 -13.84 9.99
C GLY A 187 0.46 -15.11 9.33
N ILE A 188 -0.74 -15.54 9.70
CA ILE A 188 -1.43 -16.66 9.04
C ILE A 188 -1.72 -16.35 7.57
N ALA A 189 -2.17 -15.13 7.25
CA ALA A 189 -2.38 -14.69 5.88
C ALA A 189 -1.09 -14.75 5.05
N VAL A 190 0.05 -14.35 5.63
CA VAL A 190 1.37 -14.45 4.98
C VAL A 190 1.76 -15.91 4.73
N LEU A 191 1.49 -16.81 5.67
CA LEU A 191 1.76 -18.24 5.48
C LEU A 191 0.89 -18.86 4.37
N LEU A 192 -0.39 -18.48 4.29
CA LEU A 192 -1.27 -18.91 3.20
C LEU A 192 -0.78 -18.37 1.85
N PHE A 193 -0.33 -17.11 1.81
CA PHE A 193 0.23 -16.52 0.61
C PHE A 193 1.53 -17.20 0.18
N LEU A 194 2.44 -17.48 1.13
CA LEU A 194 3.67 -18.25 0.90
C LEU A 194 3.36 -19.64 0.35
N PHE A 195 2.37 -20.33 0.93
CA PHE A 195 1.90 -21.62 0.44
C PHE A 195 1.39 -21.52 -1.00
N SER A 196 0.55 -20.51 -1.30
CA SER A 196 0.04 -20.29 -2.66
C SER A 196 1.17 -20.05 -3.67
N LEU A 197 2.17 -19.23 -3.34
CA LEU A 197 3.33 -19.00 -4.21
C LEU A 197 4.17 -20.28 -4.40
N SER A 198 4.33 -21.06 -3.33
CA SER A 198 5.07 -22.33 -3.39
C SER A 198 4.37 -23.37 -4.26
N PHE A 199 3.03 -23.43 -4.23
CA PHE A 199 2.25 -24.31 -5.08
C PHE A 199 2.44 -23.99 -6.57
N PHE A 200 2.57 -22.70 -6.90
CA PHE A 200 2.82 -22.21 -8.27
C PHE A 200 4.29 -21.82 -8.50
N TYR A 201 5.23 -22.51 -7.85
CA TYR A 201 6.66 -22.15 -7.83
C TYR A 201 7.26 -21.85 -9.21
N TYR A 202 7.01 -22.69 -10.21
CA TYR A 202 7.56 -22.53 -11.56
C TYR A 202 7.14 -21.24 -12.26
N ARG A 203 6.06 -20.59 -11.80
CA ARG A 203 5.55 -19.35 -12.38
C ARG A 203 5.92 -18.11 -11.56
N TYR A 204 6.23 -18.28 -10.28
CA TYR A 204 6.41 -17.16 -9.34
C TYR A 204 7.63 -17.32 -8.43
N SER A 205 8.69 -17.99 -8.90
CA SER A 205 9.88 -18.28 -8.10
C SER A 205 10.58 -17.01 -7.59
N ILE A 206 10.57 -15.92 -8.36
CA ILE A 206 11.09 -14.61 -7.89
C ILE A 206 10.24 -14.05 -6.75
N ALA A 207 8.91 -14.05 -6.89
CA ALA A 207 8.02 -13.59 -5.83
C ALA A 207 8.19 -14.44 -4.55
N LEU A 208 8.44 -15.75 -4.69
CA LEU A 208 8.71 -16.65 -3.58
C LEU A 208 10.00 -16.30 -2.82
N ILE A 209 11.06 -15.90 -3.54
CA ILE A 209 12.31 -15.45 -2.91
C ILE A 209 12.08 -14.12 -2.19
N ILE A 210 11.38 -13.19 -2.82
CA ILE A 210 11.13 -11.86 -2.24
C ILE A 210 10.24 -11.96 -1.00
N ILE A 211 9.21 -12.82 -0.98
CA ILE A 211 8.37 -13.01 0.22
C ILE A 211 9.16 -13.58 1.40
N ALA A 212 10.17 -14.43 1.18
CA ALA A 212 11.03 -14.92 2.25
C ALA A 212 11.82 -13.77 2.91
N VAL A 213 12.35 -12.85 2.12
CA VAL A 213 12.98 -11.61 2.63
C VAL A 213 11.94 -10.73 3.33
N GLN A 214 10.75 -10.60 2.75
CA GLN A 214 9.69 -9.77 3.31
C GLN A 214 9.18 -10.26 4.67
N ILE A 215 9.15 -11.57 4.91
CA ILE A 215 8.83 -12.13 6.24
C ILE A 215 9.85 -11.65 7.28
N ILE A 216 11.14 -11.65 6.94
CA ILE A 216 12.20 -11.14 7.82
C ILE A 216 11.99 -9.64 8.09
N VAL A 217 11.74 -8.85 7.03
CA VAL A 217 11.45 -7.42 7.16
C VAL A 217 10.23 -7.19 8.05
N GLY A 218 9.16 -7.96 7.89
CA GLY A 218 7.94 -7.87 8.70
C GLY A 218 8.17 -8.20 10.18
N ILE A 219 9.03 -9.18 10.48
CA ILE A 219 9.46 -9.47 11.85
C ILE A 219 10.27 -8.29 12.43
N ILE A 220 11.15 -7.68 11.64
CA ILE A 220 11.90 -6.49 12.07
C ILE A 220 10.95 -5.31 12.30
N VAL A 221 9.93 -5.11 11.46
CA VAL A 221 8.86 -4.12 11.69
C VAL A 221 8.18 -4.37 13.04
N PHE A 222 7.81 -5.62 13.34
CA PHE A 222 7.21 -5.98 14.62
C PHE A 222 8.12 -5.62 15.80
N VAL A 223 9.42 -5.95 15.72
CA VAL A 223 10.40 -5.58 16.76
C VAL A 223 10.50 -4.05 16.89
N SER A 224 10.60 -3.33 15.77
CA SER A 224 10.73 -1.88 15.74
C SER A 224 9.51 -1.15 16.31
N VAL A 225 8.30 -1.59 15.97
CA VAL A 225 7.04 -1.03 16.53
C VAL A 225 6.93 -1.29 18.02
N ASN A 226 7.44 -2.42 18.52
CA ASN A 226 7.47 -2.70 19.96
C ASN A 226 8.55 -1.89 20.69
N LYS A 227 9.66 -1.57 20.02
CA LYS A 227 10.72 -0.71 20.57
C LYS A 227 10.35 0.78 20.57
N SER A 228 9.71 1.24 19.51
CA SER A 228 9.30 2.64 19.29
C SER A 228 8.03 2.67 18.46
N ALA A 229 6.88 2.64 19.14
CA ALA A 229 5.58 2.58 18.48
C ALA A 229 5.28 3.80 17.60
N SER A 230 5.72 4.98 18.05
CA SER A 230 5.55 6.25 17.34
C SER A 230 6.50 6.46 16.19
N ARG A 231 7.68 5.83 16.21
CA ARG A 231 8.70 6.00 15.17
C ARG A 231 9.45 4.67 14.95
N PRO A 232 8.83 3.69 14.30
CA PRO A 232 9.46 2.39 14.03
C PRO A 232 10.59 2.47 12.99
N GLY A 233 10.74 3.61 12.30
CA GLY A 233 11.85 3.92 11.41
C GLY A 233 11.67 3.43 9.97
N ALA A 234 12.76 3.49 9.21
CA ALA A 234 12.80 3.21 7.77
C ALA A 234 12.42 1.77 7.38
N ILE A 235 12.33 0.85 8.34
CA ILE A 235 11.92 -0.52 8.04
C ILE A 235 10.48 -0.59 7.52
N VAL A 236 9.61 0.37 7.89
CA VAL A 236 8.22 0.42 7.41
C VAL A 236 8.14 0.73 5.90
N PRO A 237 8.75 1.81 5.37
CA PRO A 237 8.75 2.01 3.91
C PRO A 237 9.51 0.91 3.16
N ILE A 238 10.52 0.28 3.76
CA ILE A 238 11.19 -0.90 3.18
C ILE A 238 10.20 -2.07 3.05
N HIS A 239 9.40 -2.33 4.09
CA HIS A 239 8.33 -3.33 4.03
C HIS A 239 7.35 -3.03 2.89
N GLN A 240 6.96 -1.77 2.69
CA GLN A 240 6.09 -1.39 1.56
C GLN A 240 6.75 -1.61 0.19
N LEU A 241 8.04 -1.27 0.06
CA LEU A 241 8.82 -1.46 -1.16
C LEU A 241 8.89 -2.93 -1.59
N PHE A 242 9.24 -3.84 -0.66
CA PHE A 242 9.32 -5.27 -0.93
C PHE A 242 7.95 -5.84 -1.32
N THR A 243 6.86 -5.37 -0.71
CA THR A 243 5.51 -5.75 -1.11
C THR A 243 5.21 -5.36 -2.57
N ILE A 244 5.62 -4.17 -3.02
CA ILE A 244 5.49 -3.76 -4.43
C ILE A 244 6.32 -4.67 -5.34
N PHE A 245 7.54 -5.03 -4.95
CA PHE A 245 8.36 -5.96 -5.74
C PHE A 245 7.75 -7.36 -5.86
N ILE A 246 7.10 -7.86 -4.79
CA ILE A 246 6.33 -9.12 -4.84
C ILE A 246 5.19 -8.98 -5.85
N LEU A 247 4.40 -7.91 -5.77
CA LEU A 247 3.29 -7.67 -6.69
C LEU A 247 3.75 -7.63 -8.14
N MET A 248 4.78 -6.85 -8.45
CA MET A 248 5.34 -6.75 -9.80
C MET A 248 5.82 -8.11 -10.30
N SER A 249 6.47 -8.88 -9.42
CA SER A 249 6.95 -10.23 -9.75
C SER A 249 5.80 -11.20 -10.05
N ILE A 250 4.65 -11.06 -9.39
CA ILE A 250 3.44 -11.85 -9.69
C ILE A 250 2.82 -11.42 -11.01
N ILE A 251 2.61 -10.11 -11.22
CA ILE A 251 1.96 -9.58 -12.43
C ILE A 251 2.74 -9.94 -13.70
N PHE A 252 4.07 -9.83 -13.65
CA PHE A 252 4.95 -10.19 -14.77
C PHE A 252 5.38 -11.65 -14.76
N GLN A 253 4.91 -12.46 -13.80
CA GLN A 253 5.19 -13.89 -13.70
C GLN A 253 6.70 -14.20 -13.76
N LEU A 254 7.48 -13.41 -13.00
CA LEU A 254 8.94 -13.49 -13.03
C LEU A 254 9.40 -14.81 -12.40
N THR A 255 10.25 -15.52 -13.13
CA THR A 255 10.79 -16.82 -12.75
C THR A 255 12.27 -16.94 -13.08
N LEU A 256 13.01 -17.72 -12.28
CA LEU A 256 14.40 -18.14 -12.54
C LEU A 256 14.52 -19.37 -13.44
N PHE A 257 13.40 -20.05 -13.71
CA PHE A 257 13.33 -21.33 -14.43
C PHE A 257 12.25 -21.26 -15.51
#